data_AF-A0A975N5X5-F1
#
_entry.id   AF-A0A975N5X5-F1
#
_cell.length_a   1.000
_cell.length_b   1.000
_cell.length_c   1.000
_cell.angle_alpha   90.00
_cell.angle_beta   90.00
_cell.angle_gamma   90.00
#
_symmetry.space_group_name_H-M   'P 1'
#
loop_
_entity.id
_entity.type
_entity.pdbx_description
1 polymer ?
#
loop_
_entity_poly.entity_id
_entity_poly.type
_entity_poly.pdbx_seq_one_letter_code
_entity_poly.pdbx_strand_id
1 'polypeptide(L)'
;MALLDEIRRFPGALARDEMAVAMARGLPAAGLADALSGPEFRVTPVSGDWTAERLRALLTALHGLDAVGVLACLSAADLAADDTPDRALRDWLEGGIPPLWTSQRTGRRYAALDGTLTAGDRTLVSVVDSEARLQPAELLAHSLRGNGILIVTPTADDVTELVRSSGLLPSLWA
;
A
#
# COMPACT_ATOMS: atom_id res chain seq x y z
N MET A 1 6.87 -8.39 -21.74
CA MET A 1 7.24 -7.59 -20.55
C MET A 1 6.16 -7.85 -19.52
N ALA A 2 6.53 -8.23 -18.30
CA ALA A 2 5.54 -8.46 -17.25
C ALA A 2 5.03 -7.10 -16.77
N LEU A 3 3.76 -7.00 -16.37
CA LEU A 3 3.18 -5.72 -15.95
C LEU A 3 3.86 -5.16 -14.69
N LEU A 4 4.42 -6.05 -13.85
CA LEU A 4 5.24 -5.70 -12.69
C LEU A 4 6.55 -4.96 -13.05
N ASP A 5 7.08 -5.16 -14.26
CA ASP A 5 8.29 -4.48 -14.73
C ASP A 5 8.02 -2.99 -15.07
N GLU A 6 6.76 -2.63 -15.28
CA GLU A 6 6.32 -1.26 -15.59
C GLU A 6 6.04 -0.43 -14.34
N ILE A 7 6.12 -1.03 -13.14
CA ILE A 7 5.83 -0.35 -11.89
C ILE A 7 6.89 0.71 -11.59
N ARG A 8 6.45 1.95 -11.39
CA ARG A 8 7.27 2.99 -10.76
C ARG A 8 7.37 2.65 -9.29
N ARG A 9 8.55 2.14 -8.89
CA ARG A 9 8.85 1.79 -7.49
C ARG A 9 8.92 3.04 -6.63
N PHE A 10 8.55 2.93 -5.36
CA PHE A 10 8.74 4.03 -4.41
C PHE A 10 10.24 4.33 -4.21
N PRO A 11 10.59 5.60 -4.01
CA PRO A 11 11.98 6.01 -3.86
C PRO A 11 12.57 5.48 -2.54
N GLY A 12 13.85 5.14 -2.56
CA GLY A 12 14.62 4.76 -1.37
C GLY A 12 14.22 3.46 -0.66
N ALA A 13 13.17 2.75 -1.10
CA ALA A 13 12.74 1.40 -0.68
C ALA A 13 13.12 1.01 0.77
N LEU A 14 12.69 1.83 1.72
CA LEU A 14 13.20 1.75 3.09
C LEU A 14 12.65 0.57 3.86
N ALA A 15 13.45 0.11 4.81
CA ALA A 15 13.07 -0.82 5.86
C ALA A 15 12.45 -2.14 5.36
N ARG A 16 12.75 -2.59 4.14
CA ARG A 16 12.13 -3.80 3.56
C ARG A 16 12.36 -5.04 4.42
N ASP A 17 13.58 -5.23 4.90
CA ASP A 17 13.95 -6.38 5.72
C ASP A 17 13.32 -6.27 7.11
N GLU A 18 13.34 -5.08 7.71
CA GLU A 18 12.71 -4.78 9.00
C GLU A 18 11.19 -4.97 8.94
N MET A 19 10.55 -4.52 7.85
CA MET A 19 9.12 -4.73 7.58
C MET A 19 8.83 -6.22 7.42
N ALA A 20 9.64 -6.97 6.68
CA ALA A 20 9.47 -8.42 6.52
C ALA A 20 9.56 -9.15 7.87
N VAL A 21 10.56 -8.81 8.69
CA VAL A 21 10.73 -9.35 10.04
C VAL A 21 9.54 -8.97 10.93
N ALA A 22 9.11 -7.71 10.89
CA ALA A 22 7.99 -7.22 11.70
C ALA A 22 6.67 -7.92 11.33
N MET A 23 6.40 -8.10 10.03
CA MET A 23 5.26 -8.88 9.52
C MET A 23 5.29 -10.33 10.00
N ALA A 24 6.46 -10.98 9.96
CA ALA A 24 6.63 -12.37 10.40
C ALA A 24 6.35 -12.58 11.89
N ARG A 25 6.50 -11.53 12.72
CA ARG A 25 6.22 -11.57 14.16
C ARG A 25 4.73 -11.47 14.51
N GLY A 26 3.85 -11.19 13.54
CA GLY A 26 2.40 -11.12 13.76
C GLY A 26 1.97 -10.03 14.74
N LEU A 27 2.74 -8.93 14.83
CA LEU A 27 2.44 -7.84 15.76
C LEU A 27 1.18 -7.07 15.34
N PRO A 28 0.41 -6.51 16.30
CA PRO A 28 -0.65 -5.56 15.99
C PRO A 28 -0.06 -4.25 15.43
N ALA A 29 -0.90 -3.42 14.82
CA ALA A 29 -0.48 -2.20 14.12
C ALA A 29 0.40 -1.27 14.97
N ALA A 30 0.00 -1.03 16.23
CA ALA A 30 0.79 -0.23 17.17
C ALA A 30 2.16 -0.86 17.45
N GLY A 31 2.20 -2.18 17.69
CA GLY A 31 3.46 -2.89 17.93
C GLY A 31 4.37 -2.92 16.70
N LEU A 32 3.81 -2.93 15.48
CA LEU A 32 4.60 -2.77 14.24
C LEU A 32 5.17 -1.36 14.13
N ALA A 33 4.36 -0.33 14.39
CA ALA A 33 4.82 1.04 14.36
C ALA A 33 5.94 1.28 15.38
N ASP A 34 5.81 0.75 16.59
CA ASP A 34 6.84 0.83 17.63
C ASP A 34 8.11 0.07 17.25
N ALA A 35 7.98 -1.13 16.67
CA ALA A 35 9.12 -1.96 16.29
C ALA A 35 9.93 -1.39 15.11
N LEU A 36 9.25 -0.67 14.20
CA LEU A 36 9.87 -0.03 13.04
C LEU A 36 10.35 1.40 13.35
N SER A 37 9.80 2.05 14.37
CA SER A 37 10.27 3.36 14.81
C SER A 37 11.59 3.24 15.56
N GLY A 38 12.53 4.11 15.26
CA GLY A 38 13.87 4.04 15.85
C GLY A 38 14.69 5.31 15.57
N PRO A 39 16.01 5.25 15.78
CA PRO A 39 16.89 6.40 15.50
C PRO A 39 16.91 6.77 14.01
N GLU A 40 16.77 5.77 13.13
CA GLU A 40 16.88 5.94 11.68
C GLU A 40 15.53 6.20 11.00
N PHE A 41 14.45 5.64 11.56
CA PHE A 41 13.13 5.68 10.93
C PHE A 41 12.06 6.26 11.84
N ARG A 42 11.18 7.05 11.23
CA ARG A 42 9.89 7.46 11.79
C ARG A 42 8.79 6.66 11.12
N VAL A 43 7.86 6.14 11.92
CA VAL A 43 6.62 5.55 11.40
C VAL A 43 5.45 6.48 11.63
N THR A 44 4.76 6.82 10.54
CA THR A 44 3.51 7.57 10.57
C THR A 44 2.35 6.64 10.23
N PRO A 45 1.49 6.30 11.20
CA PRO A 45 0.27 5.55 10.92
C PRO A 45 -0.73 6.42 10.18
N VAL A 46 -1.45 5.83 9.24
CA VAL A 46 -2.45 6.47 8.41
C VAL A 46 -3.73 5.65 8.44
N SER A 47 -4.84 6.34 8.67
CA SER A 47 -6.19 5.79 8.68
C SER A 47 -7.17 6.81 8.10
N GLY A 48 -8.44 6.43 8.01
CA GLY A 48 -9.51 7.31 7.56
C GLY A 48 -10.51 6.59 6.66
N ASP A 49 -11.35 7.38 6.00
CA ASP A 49 -12.28 6.87 5.01
C ASP A 49 -11.55 6.65 3.67
N TRP A 50 -11.19 5.40 3.43
CA TRP A 50 -10.42 4.97 2.26
C TRP A 50 -11.28 4.96 1.00
N THR A 51 -10.95 5.86 0.08
CA THR A 51 -11.43 5.87 -1.31
C THR A 51 -10.26 5.68 -2.27
N ALA A 52 -10.52 5.19 -3.48
CA ALA A 52 -9.48 5.07 -4.50
C ALA A 52 -8.81 6.42 -4.78
N GLU A 53 -9.58 7.51 -4.78
CA GLU A 53 -9.07 8.87 -4.96
C GLU A 53 -8.08 9.28 -3.87
N ARG A 54 -8.45 9.12 -2.59
CA ARG A 54 -7.57 9.48 -1.47
C ARG A 54 -6.33 8.60 -1.40
N LEU A 55 -6.49 7.30 -1.70
CA LEU A 55 -5.36 6.39 -1.79
C LEU A 55 -4.42 6.79 -2.94
N ARG A 56 -4.93 7.09 -4.13
CA ARG A 56 -4.11 7.58 -5.25
C ARG A 56 -3.41 8.90 -4.91
N ALA A 57 -4.10 9.83 -4.26
CA ALA A 57 -3.52 11.10 -3.82
C ALA A 57 -2.34 10.86 -2.87
N LEU A 58 -2.53 9.99 -1.87
CA LEU A 58 -1.47 9.58 -0.95
C LEU A 58 -0.28 8.97 -1.70
N LEU A 59 -0.51 7.91 -2.49
CA LEU A 59 0.56 7.20 -3.19
C LEU A 59 1.32 8.13 -4.17
N THR A 60 0.62 9.06 -4.82
CA THR A 60 1.23 10.07 -5.69
C THR A 60 2.13 11.02 -4.89
N ALA A 61 1.68 11.46 -3.71
CA ALA A 61 2.49 12.33 -2.85
C ALA A 61 3.72 11.60 -2.30
N LEU A 62 3.64 10.30 -1.99
CA LEU A 62 4.77 9.50 -1.54
C LEU A 62 5.88 9.36 -2.61
N HIS A 63 5.53 9.41 -3.90
CA HIS A 63 6.52 9.48 -4.98
C HIS A 63 7.33 10.78 -5.01
N GLY A 64 6.91 11.81 -4.27
CA GLY A 64 7.62 13.07 -4.12
C GLY A 64 8.64 13.09 -2.97
N LEU A 65 8.73 12.02 -2.19
CA LEU A 65 9.72 11.88 -1.10
C LEU A 65 11.05 11.35 -1.64
N ASP A 66 12.14 11.57 -0.89
CA ASP A 66 13.46 11.04 -1.26
C ASP A 66 13.60 9.55 -0.92
N ALA A 67 12.95 9.10 0.16
CA ALA A 67 12.96 7.71 0.59
C ALA A 67 11.72 7.36 1.41
N VAL A 68 11.05 6.26 1.09
CA VAL A 68 9.84 5.82 1.80
C VAL A 68 9.66 4.30 1.74
N GLY A 69 9.19 3.73 2.85
CA GLY A 69 8.62 2.38 2.95
C GLY A 69 7.14 2.48 3.29
N VAL A 70 6.32 1.57 2.76
CA VAL A 70 4.86 1.61 2.97
C VAL A 70 4.37 0.22 3.34
N LEU A 71 3.81 0.07 4.54
CA LEU A 71 3.21 -1.19 5.02
C LEU A 71 1.70 -1.02 5.13
N ALA A 72 0.92 -1.88 4.48
CA ALA A 72 -0.52 -1.84 4.53
C ALA A 72 -1.09 -3.01 5.32
N CYS A 73 -2.11 -2.75 6.16
CA CYS A 73 -2.95 -3.75 6.78
C CYS A 73 -4.20 -3.94 5.92
N LEU A 74 -4.34 -5.10 5.30
CA LEU A 74 -5.33 -5.37 4.26
C LEU A 74 -6.28 -6.47 4.69
N SER A 75 -7.56 -6.32 4.37
CA SER A 75 -8.50 -7.44 4.31
C SER A 75 -8.23 -8.26 3.04
N ALA A 76 -7.75 -9.49 3.21
CA ALA A 76 -7.31 -10.31 2.09
C ALA A 76 -8.46 -10.76 1.17
N ALA A 77 -9.70 -10.75 1.67
CA ALA A 77 -10.91 -11.12 0.91
C ALA A 77 -11.33 -10.04 -0.10
N ASP A 78 -10.89 -8.79 0.13
CA ASP A 78 -11.29 -7.61 -0.65
C ASP A 78 -10.32 -7.30 -1.80
N LEU A 79 -9.27 -8.10 -1.94
CA LEU A 79 -8.26 -7.97 -3.00
C LEU A 79 -8.65 -8.75 -4.25
N ALA A 80 -8.02 -8.39 -5.38
CA ALA A 80 -8.08 -9.19 -6.59
C ALA A 80 -7.52 -10.60 -6.34
N ALA A 81 -8.06 -11.59 -7.06
CA ALA A 81 -7.62 -12.96 -6.94
C ALA A 81 -6.13 -13.12 -7.28
N ASP A 82 -5.52 -14.10 -6.61
CA ASP A 82 -4.09 -14.39 -6.69
C ASP A 82 -3.61 -14.80 -8.09
N ASP A 83 -4.53 -15.29 -8.93
CA ASP A 83 -4.31 -15.75 -10.30
C ASP A 83 -4.85 -14.76 -11.35
N THR A 84 -5.15 -13.51 -10.94
CA THR A 84 -5.60 -12.46 -11.88
C THR A 84 -4.51 -12.23 -12.94
N PRO A 85 -4.79 -12.47 -14.24
CA PRO A 85 -3.78 -12.37 -15.27
C PRO A 85 -3.43 -10.91 -15.60
N ASP A 86 -2.15 -10.64 -15.89
CA ASP A 86 -1.65 -9.31 -16.31
C ASP A 86 -2.51 -8.66 -17.41
N ARG A 87 -3.01 -9.47 -18.35
CA ARG A 87 -3.87 -8.98 -19.43
C ARG A 87 -5.16 -8.37 -18.90
N ALA A 88 -5.80 -8.99 -17.91
CA ALA A 88 -7.04 -8.43 -17.32
C ALA A 88 -6.77 -7.12 -16.59
N LEU A 89 -5.61 -7.00 -15.92
CA LEU A 89 -5.18 -5.76 -15.27
C LEU A 89 -4.87 -4.64 -16.28
N ARG A 90 -4.27 -4.99 -17.42
CA ARG A 90 -4.03 -4.05 -18.52
C ARG A 90 -5.33 -3.59 -19.16
N ASP A 91 -6.24 -4.52 -19.48
CA ASP A 91 -7.57 -4.21 -20.02
C ASP A 91 -8.36 -3.31 -19.04
N TRP A 92 -8.20 -3.52 -17.74
CA TRP A 92 -8.76 -2.63 -16.71
C TRP A 92 -8.12 -1.24 -16.74
N LEU A 93 -6.79 -1.12 -16.77
CA LEU A 93 -6.10 0.16 -16.86
C LEU A 93 -6.53 0.97 -18.09
N GLU A 94 -6.66 0.31 -19.25
CA GLU A 94 -6.99 0.95 -20.52
C GLU A 94 -8.51 1.21 -20.65
N GLY A 95 -9.34 0.19 -20.47
CA GLY A 95 -10.78 0.21 -20.77
C GLY A 95 -11.71 0.31 -19.56
N GLY A 96 -11.21 0.09 -18.34
CA GLY A 96 -11.99 0.21 -17.10
C GLY A 96 -12.88 -0.98 -16.78
N ILE A 97 -12.72 -2.10 -17.50
CA ILE A 97 -13.46 -3.34 -17.20
C ILE A 97 -12.79 -4.00 -15.99
N PRO A 98 -13.43 -4.04 -14.81
CA PRO A 98 -12.79 -4.58 -13.61
C PRO A 98 -12.57 -6.08 -13.73
N PRO A 99 -11.41 -6.61 -13.27
CA PRO A 99 -11.25 -8.05 -13.10
C PRO A 99 -12.27 -8.53 -12.07
N LEU A 100 -13.17 -9.44 -12.47
CA LEU A 100 -14.27 -9.92 -11.62
C LEU A 100 -13.83 -10.98 -10.59
N TRP A 101 -12.54 -11.31 -10.54
CA TRP A 101 -12.01 -12.32 -9.63
C TRP A 101 -11.61 -11.68 -8.31
N THR A 102 -12.33 -12.04 -7.24
CA THR A 102 -11.96 -11.69 -5.87
C THR A 102 -11.14 -12.81 -5.24
N SER A 103 -10.25 -12.43 -4.34
CA SER A 103 -9.42 -13.36 -3.57
C SER A 103 -10.28 -14.32 -2.73
N GLN A 104 -9.88 -15.60 -2.70
CA GLN A 104 -10.45 -16.60 -1.79
C GLN A 104 -9.79 -16.56 -0.40
N ARG A 105 -8.76 -15.74 -0.22
CA ARG A 105 -8.06 -15.60 1.06
C ARG A 105 -8.96 -14.85 2.04
N THR A 106 -8.81 -15.17 3.32
CA THR A 106 -9.58 -14.54 4.39
C THR A 106 -8.66 -13.94 5.45
N GLY A 107 -9.22 -13.02 6.24
CA GLY A 107 -8.53 -12.41 7.37
C GLY A 107 -7.71 -11.17 7.01
N ARG A 108 -7.14 -10.57 8.06
CA ARG A 108 -6.24 -9.42 7.96
C ARG A 108 -4.82 -9.88 7.66
N ARG A 109 -4.11 -9.15 6.80
CA ARG A 109 -2.70 -9.39 6.45
C ARG A 109 -1.93 -8.09 6.39
N TYR A 110 -0.63 -8.16 6.64
CA TYR A 110 0.28 -7.07 6.33
C TYR A 110 1.00 -7.37 5.02
N ALA A 111 1.17 -6.34 4.19
CA ALA A 111 1.93 -6.41 2.95
C ALA A 111 2.59 -5.06 2.67
N ALA A 112 3.78 -5.08 2.06
CA ALA A 112 4.44 -3.87 1.60
C ALA A 112 3.79 -3.35 0.32
N LEU A 113 3.69 -2.03 0.17
CA LEU A 113 3.33 -1.39 -1.10
C LEU A 113 4.62 -0.88 -1.73
N ASP A 114 4.99 -1.42 -2.88
CA ASP A 114 6.33 -1.19 -3.44
C ASP A 114 6.37 -0.20 -4.60
N GLY A 115 5.20 0.22 -5.08
CA GLY A 115 5.10 1.22 -6.14
C GLY A 115 3.75 1.18 -6.84
N THR A 116 3.63 2.02 -7.87
CA THR A 116 2.38 2.20 -8.61
C THR A 116 2.60 2.23 -10.12
N LEU A 117 1.57 1.85 -10.86
CA LEU A 117 1.44 2.06 -12.31
C LEU A 117 0.10 2.77 -12.54
N THR A 118 0.13 3.96 -13.13
CA THR A 118 -1.04 4.81 -13.30
C THR A 118 -1.31 5.06 -14.78
N ALA A 119 -2.57 4.90 -15.20
CA ALA A 119 -3.05 5.23 -16.53
C ALA A 119 -4.39 5.98 -16.40
N GLY A 120 -4.41 7.26 -16.79
CA GLY A 120 -5.58 8.12 -16.57
C GLY A 120 -5.90 8.27 -15.09
N ASP A 121 -7.15 8.01 -14.70
CA ASP A 121 -7.61 7.99 -13.32
C ASP A 121 -7.41 6.64 -12.61
N ARG A 122 -6.89 5.62 -13.29
CA ARG A 122 -6.74 4.26 -12.75
C ARG A 122 -5.32 4.02 -12.28
N THR A 123 -5.17 3.25 -11.20
CA THR A 123 -3.86 2.94 -10.62
C THR A 123 -3.81 1.50 -10.16
N LEU A 124 -2.78 0.78 -10.61
CA LEU A 124 -2.35 -0.48 -10.02
C LEU A 124 -1.28 -0.20 -8.98
N VAL A 125 -1.32 -0.96 -7.89
CA VAL A 125 -0.36 -0.91 -6.79
C VAL A 125 0.32 -2.27 -6.68
N SER A 126 1.65 -2.26 -6.62
CA SER A 126 2.43 -3.47 -6.32
C SER A 126 2.35 -3.77 -4.84
N VAL A 127 1.62 -4.81 -4.47
CA VAL A 127 1.49 -5.35 -3.12
C VAL A 127 2.41 -6.54 -2.96
N VAL A 128 3.32 -6.50 -2.00
CA VAL A 128 4.36 -7.51 -1.78
C VAL A 128 4.18 -8.11 -0.38
N ASP A 129 3.82 -9.39 -0.34
CA ASP A 129 3.82 -10.19 0.88
C ASP A 129 4.96 -11.22 0.85
N SER A 130 4.67 -12.48 0.50
CA SER A 130 5.63 -13.46 0.05
C SER A 130 6.00 -13.28 -1.42
N GLU A 131 5.09 -12.71 -2.22
CA GLU A 131 5.27 -12.48 -3.65
C GLU A 131 4.70 -11.11 -4.06
N ALA A 132 5.25 -10.51 -5.11
CA ALA A 132 4.76 -9.25 -5.65
C ALA A 132 3.53 -9.49 -6.54
N ARG A 133 2.45 -8.76 -6.28
CA ARG A 133 1.16 -8.86 -6.95
C ARG A 133 0.60 -7.47 -7.24
N LEU A 134 -0.14 -7.33 -8.32
CA LEU A 134 -0.75 -6.06 -8.70
C LEU A 134 -2.19 -5.99 -8.23
N GLN A 135 -2.55 -4.89 -7.58
CA GLN A 135 -3.89 -4.64 -7.04
C GLN A 135 -4.45 -3.33 -7.58
N PRO A 136 -5.66 -3.30 -8.16
CA PRO A 136 -6.38 -2.06 -8.43
C PRO A 136 -6.52 -1.23 -7.16
N ALA A 137 -6.29 0.08 -7.25
CA ALA A 137 -6.37 1.00 -6.12
C ALA A 137 -7.76 1.00 -5.46
N GLU A 138 -8.83 0.69 -6.21
CA GLU A 138 -10.21 0.57 -5.74
C GLU A 138 -10.37 -0.62 -4.79
N LEU A 139 -9.83 -1.78 -5.16
CA LEU A 139 -9.85 -2.97 -4.32
C LEU A 139 -8.93 -2.79 -3.11
N LEU A 140 -7.76 -2.18 -3.31
CA LEU A 140 -6.86 -1.87 -2.21
C LEU A 140 -7.51 -0.89 -1.21
N ALA A 141 -8.13 0.18 -1.69
CA ALA A 141 -8.88 1.12 -0.84
C ALA A 141 -10.05 0.42 -0.11
N HIS A 142 -10.75 -0.49 -0.78
CA HIS A 142 -11.80 -1.28 -0.12
C HIS A 142 -11.22 -2.14 1.01
N SER A 143 -10.12 -2.85 0.75
CA SER A 143 -9.44 -3.71 1.73
C SER A 143 -8.87 -2.96 2.94
N LEU A 144 -8.68 -1.65 2.81
CA LEU A 144 -8.19 -0.76 3.88
C LEU A 144 -9.32 -0.27 4.80
N ARG A 145 -10.61 -0.49 4.49
CA ARG A 145 -11.72 -0.06 5.36
C ARG A 145 -11.66 -0.73 6.73
N GLY A 146 -11.62 0.08 7.78
CA GLY A 146 -11.39 -0.40 9.15
C GLY A 146 -9.97 -0.91 9.40
N ASN A 147 -9.02 -0.61 8.50
CA ASN A 147 -7.59 -0.86 8.61
C ASN A 147 -6.81 0.44 8.24
N GLY A 148 -5.54 0.30 7.88
CA GLY A 148 -4.73 1.44 7.45
C GLY A 148 -3.33 1.09 6.96
N ILE A 149 -2.51 2.14 6.83
CA ILE A 149 -1.15 2.09 6.30
C ILE A 149 -0.18 2.63 7.35
N LEU A 150 1.01 2.04 7.46
CA LEU A 150 2.16 2.63 8.13
C LEU A 150 3.12 3.15 7.07
N ILE A 151 3.41 4.45 7.12
CA ILE A 151 4.44 5.08 6.28
C ILE A 151 5.73 5.13 7.08
N VAL A 152 6.80 4.59 6.53
CA VAL A 152 8.14 4.57 7.12
C VAL A 152 9.01 5.56 6.34
N THR A 153 9.54 6.56 7.03
CA THR A 153 10.45 7.57 6.44
C THR A 153 11.71 7.71 7.29
N PRO A 154 12.79 8.33 6.78
CA PRO A 154 13.87 8.80 7.62
C PRO A 154 13.34 9.68 8.76
N THR A 155 13.95 9.61 9.95
CA THR A 155 13.47 10.34 11.15
C THR A 155 13.30 11.85 10.96
N ALA A 156 14.10 12.45 10.08
CA ALA A 156 14.08 13.87 9.74
C ALA A 156 12.82 14.29 8.96
N ASP A 157 12.14 13.35 8.31
CA ASP A 157 11.00 13.63 7.45
C ASP A 157 9.68 13.46 8.22
N ASP A 158 8.84 14.50 8.18
CA ASP A 158 7.49 14.47 8.71
C ASP A 158 6.47 14.51 7.57
N VAL A 159 5.71 13.42 7.43
CA VAL A 159 4.69 13.25 6.38
C VAL A 159 3.27 13.56 6.86
N THR A 160 3.11 14.10 8.06
CA THR A 160 1.78 14.35 8.66
C THR A 160 0.92 15.26 7.78
N GLU A 161 1.49 16.35 7.26
CA GLU A 161 0.75 17.28 6.40
C GLU A 161 0.44 16.67 5.02
N LEU A 162 1.38 15.88 4.49
CA LEU A 162 1.19 15.10 3.26
C LEU A 162 -0.03 14.17 3.42
N VAL A 163 -0.12 13.45 4.54
CA VAL A 163 -1.25 12.56 4.85
C VAL A 163 -2.56 13.35 4.91
N ARG A 164 -2.59 14.50 5.60
CA ARG A 164 -3.79 15.34 5.71
C ARG A 164 -4.22 15.91 4.37
N SER A 165 -3.27 16.35 3.53
CA SER A 165 -3.56 16.88 2.19
C SER A 165 -4.17 15.82 1.26
N SER A 166 -3.94 14.54 1.56
CA SER A 166 -4.56 13.41 0.86
C SER A 166 -5.99 13.10 1.36
N GLY A 167 -6.51 13.88 2.32
CA GLY A 167 -7.81 13.66 2.94
C GLY A 167 -7.86 12.50 3.94
N LEU A 168 -6.70 12.08 4.46
CA LEU A 168 -6.55 10.99 5.42
C LEU A 168 -6.09 11.51 6.79
N LEU A 169 -6.10 10.63 7.79
CA LEU A 169 -5.76 10.93 9.17
C LEU A 169 -4.41 10.30 9.54
N PRO A 170 -3.45 11.07 10.08
CA PRO A 170 -2.18 10.55 10.57
C PRO A 170 -2.36 9.93 11.97
N SER A 171 -3.13 8.84 12.02
CA SER A 171 -3.44 8.11 13.24
C SER A 171 -3.54 6.61 12.97
N LEU A 172 -3.32 5.81 14.01
CA LEU A 172 -3.63 4.38 13.98
C LEU A 172 -5.12 4.15 13.73
N TRP A 173 -5.43 3.06 13.06
CA TRP A 173 -6.80 2.56 12.89
C TRP A 173 -7.23 1.73 14.10
N ALA A 174 -8.55 1.64 14.30
CA ALA A 174 -9.18 0.84 15.35
C ALA A 174 -9.38 -0.63 14.93
#